data_AF-A0A9W8LD70-F1
#
_entry.id   AF-A0A9W8LD70-F1
#
_cell.length_a   1.000
_cell.length_b   1.000
_cell.length_c   1.000
_cell.angle_alpha   90.00
_cell.angle_beta   90.00
_cell.angle_gamma   90.00
#
_symmetry.space_group_name_H-M   'P 1'
#
loop_
_entity.id
_entity.type
_entity.pdbx_description
1 polymer ?
#
loop_
_entity_poly.entity_id
_entity_poly.type
_entity_poly.pdbx_seq_one_letter_code
_entity_poly.pdbx_strand_id
1 'polypeptide(L)'
;HVKKSIDSFMKHARSSNDSKVLGQVASRKKKLDRLAGIDKNEDGTRFKVSYWAGFHDTLRPELKLERAEKDVDFSIPQPENLRNSGPLVSLMGVTFAYGSSKIQRSSSVVLDNISMSIMMGDHIALLGLNGCGKSTLVNIIKGDLAPTKGAVEQQARLRIGHYTQHFVDELSDVDASGLSMLMEGNPGTKEGDARKWLGSFELSGPLATRPIYTLSGGQRARMAMALMLFTNPHILLLDEVTNHLDMYAVQGLIAAINEYEGTVIIVSHDRHFVRQTADDCYSLQGGKLALLEEGVDEYVDSIANI
;
A
#
# COMPACT_ATOMS: atom_id res chain seq x y z
N HIS A 1 38.32 -1.93 -44.00
CA HIS A 1 37.61 -1.39 -45.18
C HIS A 1 36.28 -0.69 -44.85
N VAL A 2 35.40 -1.25 -44.00
CA VAL A 2 34.06 -0.66 -43.71
C VAL A 2 34.11 0.71 -42.99
N LYS A 3 35.00 0.90 -41.99
CA LYS A 3 35.15 2.18 -41.27
C LYS A 3 35.53 3.37 -42.19
N LYS A 4 36.49 3.17 -43.10
CA LYS A 4 36.94 4.21 -44.06
C LYS A 4 35.83 4.63 -45.04
N SER A 5 34.90 3.72 -45.37
CA SER A 5 33.75 4.04 -46.22
C SER A 5 32.72 4.90 -45.48
N ILE A 6 32.45 4.61 -44.20
CA ILE A 6 31.47 5.36 -43.37
C ILE A 6 31.90 6.83 -43.19
N ASP A 7 33.20 7.09 -42.99
CA ASP A 7 33.70 8.45 -42.81
C ASP A 7 33.63 9.29 -44.11
N SER A 8 33.83 8.66 -45.27
CA SER A 8 33.66 9.31 -46.58
C SER A 8 32.20 9.69 -46.84
N PHE A 9 31.25 8.81 -46.50
CA PHE A 9 29.82 9.10 -46.65
C PHE A 9 29.30 10.13 -45.63
N MET A 10 29.85 10.17 -44.41
CA MET A 10 29.53 11.20 -43.42
C MET A 10 29.96 12.61 -43.87
N LYS A 11 31.12 12.71 -44.53
CA LYS A 11 31.56 13.98 -45.14
C LYS A 11 30.63 14.45 -46.25
N HIS A 12 30.17 13.53 -47.11
CA HIS A 12 29.20 13.87 -48.17
C HIS A 12 27.79 14.19 -47.66
N ALA A 13 27.32 13.51 -46.61
CA ALA A 13 26.00 13.78 -46.03
C ALA A 13 25.91 15.18 -45.39
N ARG A 14 27.01 15.65 -44.77
CA ARG A 14 27.10 17.00 -44.19
C ARG A 14 27.10 18.11 -45.22
N SER A 15 27.58 17.86 -46.45
CA SER A 15 27.59 18.86 -47.52
C SER A 15 26.29 18.92 -48.33
N SER A 16 25.46 17.87 -48.30
CA SER A 16 24.31 17.74 -49.21
C SER A 16 22.92 17.85 -48.56
N ASN A 17 22.84 17.93 -47.22
CA ASN A 17 21.60 17.95 -46.42
C ASN A 17 20.51 16.95 -46.89
N ASP A 18 20.95 15.80 -47.43
CA ASP A 18 20.09 14.82 -48.10
C ASP A 18 19.73 13.69 -47.12
N SER A 19 18.46 13.65 -46.74
CA SER A 19 17.93 12.80 -45.65
C SER A 19 18.11 11.30 -45.91
N LYS A 20 18.11 10.89 -47.19
CA LYS A 20 18.30 9.49 -47.58
C LYS A 20 19.71 8.97 -47.30
N VAL A 21 20.73 9.81 -47.43
CA VAL A 21 22.14 9.42 -47.22
C VAL A 21 22.43 9.25 -45.72
N LEU A 22 21.84 10.11 -44.88
CA LEU A 22 21.93 10.01 -43.42
C LEU A 22 21.30 8.71 -42.88
N GLY A 23 20.15 8.30 -43.44
CA GLY A 23 19.50 7.03 -43.10
C GLY A 23 20.36 5.81 -43.45
N GLN A 24 21.04 5.83 -44.60
CA GLN A 24 21.95 4.74 -45.00
C GLN A 24 23.20 4.65 -44.12
N VAL A 25 23.75 5.78 -43.66
CA VAL A 25 24.87 5.82 -42.71
C VAL A 25 24.46 5.25 -41.36
N ALA A 26 23.28 5.59 -40.85
CA ALA A 26 22.76 5.06 -39.58
C ALA A 26 22.55 3.53 -39.63
N SER A 27 21.97 3.02 -40.72
CA SER A 27 21.78 1.58 -40.93
C SER A 27 23.11 0.82 -40.99
N ARG A 28 24.11 1.35 -41.71
CA ARG A 28 25.44 0.73 -41.81
C ARG A 28 26.22 0.79 -40.49
N LYS A 29 26.05 1.86 -39.70
CA LYS A 29 26.62 1.96 -38.34
C LYS A 29 26.02 0.92 -37.41
N LYS A 30 24.69 0.71 -37.46
CA LYS A 30 23.99 -0.34 -36.71
C LYS A 30 24.45 -1.75 -37.11
N LYS A 31 24.73 -1.98 -38.40
CA LYS A 31 25.30 -3.24 -38.90
C LYS A 31 26.74 -3.48 -38.44
N LEU A 32 27.55 -2.42 -38.37
CA LEU A 32 28.92 -2.48 -37.83
C LEU A 32 28.91 -2.77 -36.31
N ASP A 33 28.02 -2.13 -35.56
CA ASP A 33 27.88 -2.34 -34.10
C ASP A 33 27.43 -3.78 -33.80
N ARG A 34 26.53 -4.35 -34.60
CA ARG A 34 26.10 -5.76 -34.52
C ARG A 34 27.22 -6.76 -34.86
N LEU A 35 28.08 -6.42 -35.84
CA LEU A 35 29.26 -7.23 -36.18
C LEU A 35 30.40 -7.11 -35.15
N ALA A 36 30.41 -6.04 -34.35
CA ALA A 36 31.40 -5.81 -33.29
C ALA A 36 31.03 -6.47 -31.95
N GLY A 37 29.88 -7.16 -31.86
CA GLY A 37 29.41 -7.85 -30.67
C GLY A 37 29.07 -6.93 -29.51
N ILE A 38 28.68 -5.68 -29.80
CA ILE A 38 28.28 -4.69 -28.80
C ILE A 38 26.76 -4.62 -28.81
N ASP A 39 26.13 -5.28 -27.85
CA ASP A 39 24.68 -5.18 -27.64
C ASP A 39 24.34 -3.97 -26.76
N LYS A 40 23.11 -3.49 -26.92
CA LYS A 40 22.53 -2.41 -26.12
C LYS A 40 21.41 -2.98 -25.28
N ASN A 41 21.42 -2.66 -23.98
CA ASN A 41 20.28 -2.90 -23.11
C ASN A 41 19.20 -1.84 -23.32
N GLU A 42 18.01 -2.07 -22.77
CA GLU A 42 16.83 -1.20 -22.90
C GLU A 42 17.08 0.23 -22.38
N ASP A 43 18.07 0.43 -21.50
CA ASP A 43 18.49 1.76 -21.00
C ASP A 43 19.63 2.42 -21.81
N GLY A 44 20.00 1.88 -22.97
CA GLY A 44 20.91 2.54 -23.93
C GLY A 44 22.42 2.42 -23.65
N THR A 45 22.83 1.79 -22.56
CA THR A 45 24.23 1.46 -22.24
C THR A 45 24.76 0.33 -23.13
N ARG A 46 26.04 0.44 -23.54
CA ARG A 46 26.70 -0.48 -24.48
C ARG A 46 27.57 -1.47 -23.72
N PHE A 47 27.41 -2.78 -23.99
CA PHE A 47 28.25 -3.82 -23.40
C PHE A 47 28.72 -4.81 -24.47
N LYS A 48 29.84 -5.50 -24.21
CA LYS A 48 30.44 -6.48 -25.12
C LYS A 48 30.39 -7.85 -24.47
N VAL A 49 29.65 -8.79 -25.07
CA VAL A 49 29.59 -10.18 -24.58
C VAL A 49 30.87 -10.90 -25.00
N SER A 50 31.71 -11.29 -24.03
CA SER A 50 32.92 -12.07 -24.30
C SER A 50 32.60 -13.57 -24.28
N TYR A 51 32.58 -14.21 -25.46
CA TYR A 51 32.56 -15.67 -25.58
C TYR A 51 33.97 -16.24 -25.43
N TRP A 52 34.52 -16.24 -24.22
CA TRP A 52 35.67 -17.07 -23.88
C TRP A 52 35.24 -18.06 -22.80
N ALA A 53 35.18 -19.33 -23.18
CA ALA A 53 34.99 -20.45 -22.27
C ALA A 53 36.24 -20.60 -21.41
N GLY A 54 36.19 -20.07 -20.19
CA GLY A 54 37.23 -20.20 -19.17
C GLY A 54 36.56 -20.19 -17.81
N PHE A 55 36.67 -21.32 -17.12
CA PHE A 55 36.29 -21.48 -15.71
C PHE A 55 36.85 -20.33 -14.87
N HIS A 56 35.97 -19.56 -14.25
CA HIS A 56 36.30 -18.74 -13.10
C HIS A 56 35.36 -19.14 -11.96
N ASP A 57 35.90 -19.94 -11.04
CA ASP A 57 35.28 -20.35 -9.78
C ASP A 57 35.39 -19.23 -8.71
N THR A 58 35.26 -17.98 -9.13
CA THR A 58 35.21 -16.84 -8.23
C THR A 58 33.83 -16.23 -8.33
N LEU A 59 33.04 -16.49 -7.29
CA LEU A 59 31.86 -15.74 -6.89
C LEU A 59 32.13 -14.24 -7.07
N ARG A 60 31.78 -13.71 -8.25
CA ARG A 60 31.56 -12.28 -8.40
C ARG A 60 30.21 -12.04 -7.73
N PRO A 61 30.14 -11.26 -6.65
CA PRO A 61 28.84 -10.82 -6.17
C PRO A 61 28.16 -10.15 -7.36
N GLU A 62 26.97 -10.63 -7.73
CA GLU A 62 26.12 -9.88 -8.62
C GLU A 62 26.05 -8.47 -8.04
N LEU A 63 26.58 -7.49 -8.78
CA LEU A 63 26.29 -6.10 -8.53
C LEU A 63 24.79 -5.95 -8.78
N LYS A 64 23.99 -6.21 -7.74
CA LYS A 64 22.64 -5.69 -7.60
C LYS A 64 22.84 -4.19 -7.55
N LEU A 65 22.83 -3.57 -8.73
CA LEU A 65 22.57 -2.14 -8.84
C LEU A 65 21.28 -1.93 -8.06
N GLU A 66 21.40 -1.33 -6.87
CA GLU A 66 20.26 -0.79 -6.15
C GLU A 66 19.56 0.12 -7.16
N ARG A 67 18.42 -0.37 -7.68
CA ARG A 67 17.53 0.47 -8.46
C ARG A 67 17.26 1.66 -7.55
N ALA A 68 17.44 2.88 -8.06
CA ALA A 68 16.86 4.03 -7.38
C ALA A 68 15.39 3.68 -7.16
N GLU A 69 15.01 3.46 -5.91
CA GLU A 69 13.63 3.18 -5.53
C GLU A 69 12.84 4.39 -6.02
N LYS A 70 12.01 4.19 -7.04
CA LYS A 70 11.10 5.23 -7.50
C LYS A 70 10.13 5.47 -6.36
N ASP A 71 9.81 6.73 -6.12
CA ASP A 71 8.74 7.11 -5.21
C ASP A 71 7.48 6.29 -5.56
N VAL A 72 6.95 5.58 -4.57
CA VAL A 72 5.74 4.77 -4.74
C VAL A 72 4.56 5.73 -4.67
N ASP A 73 3.97 6.00 -5.83
CA ASP A 73 2.80 6.86 -5.93
C ASP A 73 1.54 6.06 -5.56
N PHE A 74 1.12 6.16 -4.29
CA PHE A 74 -0.12 5.53 -3.83
C PHE A 74 -1.31 6.41 -4.24
N SER A 75 -2.23 5.83 -5.01
CA SER A 75 -3.50 6.49 -5.32
C SER A 75 -4.63 5.77 -4.59
N ILE A 76 -5.21 6.44 -3.60
CA ILE A 76 -6.40 5.96 -2.90
C ILE A 76 -7.64 6.46 -3.68
N PRO A 77 -8.56 5.56 -4.07
CA PRO A 77 -9.74 5.96 -4.81
C PRO A 77 -10.71 6.72 -3.92
N GLN A 78 -11.24 7.84 -4.42
CA GLN A 78 -12.17 8.66 -3.65
C GLN A 78 -13.52 7.95 -3.47
N PRO A 79 -14.10 7.98 -2.25
CA PRO A 79 -15.41 7.41 -1.99
C PRO A 79 -16.53 8.21 -2.68
N GLU A 80 -17.59 7.51 -3.06
CA GLU A 80 -18.83 8.17 -3.46
C GLU A 80 -19.51 8.82 -2.25
N ASN A 81 -20.17 9.95 -2.48
CA ASN A 81 -20.98 10.60 -1.44
C ASN A 81 -22.16 9.71 -1.03
N LEU A 82 -22.30 9.49 0.27
CA LEU A 82 -23.46 8.82 0.84
C LEU A 82 -24.68 9.75 0.80
N ARG A 83 -25.88 9.15 0.75
CA ARG A 83 -27.14 9.92 0.67
C ARG A 83 -27.41 10.79 1.89
N ASN A 84 -26.89 10.37 3.05
CA ASN A 84 -27.11 11.02 4.32
C ASN A 84 -25.84 11.77 4.72
N SER A 85 -25.96 13.06 5.02
CA SER A 85 -24.85 13.89 5.50
C SER A 85 -24.57 13.74 7.01
N GLY A 86 -25.14 12.71 7.65
CA GLY A 86 -24.92 12.42 9.07
C GLY A 86 -23.58 11.72 9.33
N PRO A 87 -23.31 11.33 10.59
CA PRO A 87 -22.14 10.52 10.92
C PRO A 87 -22.18 9.19 10.15
N LEU A 88 -21.01 8.70 9.74
CA LEU A 88 -20.84 7.39 9.12
C LEU A 88 -21.09 6.28 10.14
N VAL A 89 -20.55 6.45 11.35
CA VAL A 89 -20.70 5.54 12.49
C VAL A 89 -20.89 6.35 13.76
N SER A 90 -21.92 6.04 14.55
CA SER A 90 -22.14 6.60 15.89
C SER A 90 -22.17 5.50 16.93
N LEU A 91 -21.25 5.61 17.89
CA LEU A 91 -21.19 4.79 19.10
C LEU A 91 -21.91 5.55 20.23
N MET A 92 -22.91 4.93 20.84
CA MET A 92 -23.72 5.52 21.91
C MET A 92 -23.64 4.68 23.18
N GLY A 93 -22.84 5.13 24.15
CA GLY A 93 -22.68 4.47 25.45
C GLY A 93 -22.24 3.01 25.35
N VAL A 94 -21.35 2.71 24.40
CA VAL A 94 -20.91 1.36 24.07
C VAL A 94 -20.05 0.79 25.20
N THR A 95 -20.49 -0.32 25.78
CA THR A 95 -19.71 -1.15 26.70
C THR A 95 -19.56 -2.54 26.11
N PHE A 96 -18.35 -3.09 26.18
CA PHE A 96 -18.06 -4.45 25.72
C PHE A 96 -17.23 -5.21 26.75
N ALA A 97 -17.64 -6.45 27.01
CA ALA A 97 -16.90 -7.40 27.82
C ALA A 97 -16.83 -8.75 27.10
N TYR A 98 -15.65 -9.36 27.06
CA TYR A 98 -15.52 -10.74 26.62
C TYR A 98 -16.23 -11.66 27.63
N GLY A 99 -16.94 -12.67 27.13
CA GLY A 99 -17.75 -13.57 27.94
C GLY A 99 -16.97 -14.17 29.10
N SER A 100 -17.61 -14.30 30.26
CA SER A 100 -17.03 -14.98 31.41
C SER A 100 -16.86 -16.47 31.10
N SER A 101 -15.61 -16.92 30.95
CA SER A 101 -15.32 -18.35 31.04
C SER A 101 -15.74 -18.82 32.44
N LYS A 102 -16.36 -20.00 32.56
CA LYS A 102 -16.77 -20.59 33.86
C LYS A 102 -15.61 -20.71 34.87
N ILE A 103 -14.36 -20.55 34.41
CA ILE A 103 -13.12 -20.63 35.18
C ILE A 103 -12.67 -19.24 35.68
N GLN A 104 -13.12 -18.13 35.07
CA GLN A 104 -12.82 -16.75 35.47
C GLN A 104 -14.10 -16.01 35.84
N ARG A 105 -14.29 -15.75 37.13
CA ARG A 105 -15.43 -15.01 37.71
C ARG A 105 -15.48 -13.51 37.37
N SER A 106 -14.54 -13.00 36.58
CA SER A 106 -14.54 -11.61 36.15
C SER A 106 -14.80 -11.54 34.64
N SER A 107 -15.96 -11.02 34.24
CA SER A 107 -16.09 -10.41 32.92
C SER A 107 -15.13 -9.21 32.90
N SER A 108 -13.99 -9.33 32.21
CA SER A 108 -13.10 -8.18 32.03
C SER A 108 -13.77 -7.25 31.02
N VAL A 109 -14.41 -6.20 31.53
CA VAL A 109 -14.90 -5.11 30.69
C VAL A 109 -13.70 -4.52 29.98
N VAL A 110 -13.71 -4.57 28.65
CA VAL A 110 -12.63 -4.06 27.81
C VAL A 110 -12.92 -2.65 27.36
N LEU A 111 -14.19 -2.34 27.10
CA LEU A 111 -14.67 -1.02 26.72
C LEU A 111 -15.82 -0.64 27.64
N ASP A 112 -15.82 0.58 28.17
CA ASP A 112 -16.81 1.06 29.12
C ASP A 112 -17.35 2.44 28.74
N ASN A 113 -18.64 2.47 28.39
CA ASN A 113 -19.40 3.70 28.10
C ASN A 113 -18.77 4.60 27.02
N ILE A 114 -18.27 4.00 25.94
CA ILE A 114 -17.65 4.73 24.83
C ILE A 114 -18.73 5.39 23.97
N SER A 115 -18.62 6.70 23.80
CA SER A 115 -19.46 7.47 22.89
C SER A 115 -18.58 8.29 21.94
N MET A 116 -18.81 8.15 20.64
CA MET A 116 -18.01 8.74 19.58
C MET A 116 -18.87 8.80 18.31
N SER A 117 -18.73 9.86 17.54
CA SER A 117 -19.32 9.96 16.20
C SER A 117 -18.21 10.15 15.19
N ILE A 118 -18.18 9.30 14.18
CA ILE A 118 -17.22 9.30 13.10
C ILE A 118 -17.93 9.89 11.88
N MET A 119 -17.43 11.00 11.37
CA MET A 119 -17.94 11.73 10.23
C MET A 119 -17.09 11.45 8.98
N MET A 120 -17.64 11.80 7.83
CA MET A 120 -16.93 11.71 6.55
C MET A 120 -15.76 12.70 6.54
N GLY A 121 -14.57 12.22 6.16
CA GLY A 121 -13.35 13.04 6.11
C GLY A 121 -12.59 13.11 7.43
N ASP A 122 -13.08 12.49 8.51
CA ASP A 122 -12.35 12.47 9.77
C ASP A 122 -11.07 11.65 9.65
N HIS A 123 -9.94 12.21 10.10
CA HIS A 123 -8.68 11.49 10.23
C HIS A 123 -8.37 11.29 11.72
N ILE A 124 -8.62 10.08 12.22
CA ILE A 124 -8.62 9.76 13.64
C ILE A 124 -7.49 8.78 13.96
N ALA A 125 -6.73 9.04 15.01
CA ALA A 125 -5.79 8.08 15.58
C ALA A 125 -6.30 7.49 16.89
N LEU A 126 -6.19 6.18 17.03
CA LEU A 126 -6.49 5.43 18.25
C LEU A 126 -5.19 4.98 18.91
N LEU A 127 -4.86 5.64 20.02
CA LEU A 127 -3.67 5.40 20.82
C LEU A 127 -4.02 4.59 22.08
N GLY A 128 -3.07 3.80 22.58
CA GLY A 128 -3.31 2.96 23.74
C GLY A 128 -2.29 1.82 23.85
N LEU A 129 -2.09 1.28 25.04
CA LEU A 129 -1.20 0.14 25.24
C LEU A 129 -1.75 -1.12 24.54
N ASN A 130 -0.89 -2.11 24.31
CA ASN A 130 -1.34 -3.39 23.79
C ASN A 130 -2.27 -4.07 24.80
N GLY A 131 -3.38 -4.62 24.31
CA GLY A 131 -4.41 -5.23 25.16
C GLY A 131 -5.40 -4.25 25.81
N CYS A 132 -5.33 -2.93 25.55
CA CYS A 132 -6.29 -1.98 26.11
C CYS A 132 -7.67 -1.99 25.43
N GLY A 133 -7.82 -2.70 24.30
CA GLY A 133 -9.08 -2.86 23.59
C GLY A 133 -9.19 -2.18 22.22
N LYS A 134 -8.10 -1.61 21.65
CA LYS A 134 -8.14 -0.91 20.34
C LYS A 134 -8.75 -1.77 19.23
N SER A 135 -8.22 -2.97 19.01
CA SER A 135 -8.77 -3.90 18.00
C SER A 135 -10.21 -4.32 18.32
N THR A 136 -10.61 -4.32 19.60
CA THR A 136 -12.00 -4.59 20.00
C THR A 136 -12.92 -3.44 19.57
N LEU A 137 -12.49 -2.18 19.78
CA LEU A 137 -13.21 -0.99 19.32
C LEU A 137 -13.30 -0.97 17.78
N VAL A 138 -12.20 -1.25 17.09
CA VAL A 138 -12.17 -1.35 15.62
C VAL A 138 -13.15 -2.41 15.12
N ASN A 139 -13.17 -3.60 15.71
CA ASN A 139 -14.12 -4.65 15.33
C ASN A 139 -15.59 -4.27 15.59
N ILE A 140 -15.87 -3.47 16.62
CA ILE A 140 -17.22 -2.92 16.84
C ILE A 140 -17.58 -1.88 15.76
N ILE A 141 -16.65 -1.00 15.39
CA ILE A 141 -16.84 -0.02 14.30
C ILE A 141 -17.08 -0.74 12.97
N LYS A 142 -16.35 -1.84 12.70
CA LYS A 142 -16.55 -2.68 11.50
C LYS A 142 -17.88 -3.43 11.49
N GLY A 143 -18.50 -3.62 12.65
CA GLY A 143 -19.69 -4.46 12.81
C GLY A 143 -19.40 -5.96 12.99
N ASP A 144 -18.13 -6.35 13.13
CA ASP A 144 -17.73 -7.74 13.39
C ASP A 144 -18.04 -8.18 14.83
N LEU A 145 -18.10 -7.21 15.77
CA LEU A 145 -18.47 -7.44 17.16
C LEU A 145 -19.67 -6.57 17.56
N ALA A 146 -20.69 -7.21 18.16
CA ALA A 146 -21.81 -6.50 18.75
C ALA A 146 -21.45 -6.01 20.18
N PRO A 147 -21.83 -4.78 20.56
CA PRO A 147 -21.61 -4.29 21.92
C PRO A 147 -22.43 -5.07 22.94
N THR A 148 -21.94 -5.18 24.17
CA THR A 148 -22.69 -5.81 25.28
C THR A 148 -23.78 -4.87 25.81
N LYS A 149 -23.52 -3.56 25.83
CA LYS A 149 -24.48 -2.50 26.14
C LYS A 149 -24.23 -1.29 25.23
N GLY A 150 -25.23 -0.43 25.12
CA GLY A 150 -25.19 0.72 24.20
C GLY A 150 -25.65 0.32 22.80
N ALA A 151 -25.45 1.23 21.85
CA ALA A 151 -25.82 1.03 20.45
C ALA A 151 -24.75 1.54 19.50
N VAL A 152 -24.71 0.91 18.33
CA VAL A 152 -23.87 1.32 17.19
C VAL A 152 -24.80 1.57 16.02
N GLU A 153 -24.81 2.79 15.51
CA GLU A 153 -25.52 3.15 14.28
C GLU A 153 -24.50 3.35 13.16
N GLN A 154 -24.79 2.78 11.99
CA GLN A 154 -23.95 2.93 10.80
C GLN A 154 -24.81 3.31 9.60
N GLN A 155 -24.28 4.12 8.70
CA GLN A 155 -24.99 4.44 7.47
C GLN A 155 -25.15 3.22 6.57
N ALA A 156 -26.31 3.14 5.91
CA ALA A 156 -26.56 2.09 4.93
C ALA A 156 -25.58 2.22 3.74
N ARG A 157 -25.03 1.08 3.29
CA ARG A 157 -24.03 0.98 2.20
C ARG A 157 -22.66 1.56 2.54
N LEU A 158 -22.38 1.80 3.82
CA LEU A 158 -21.02 2.06 4.28
C LEU A 158 -20.10 0.93 3.83
N ARG A 159 -18.92 1.30 3.34
CA ARG A 159 -17.86 0.38 2.91
C ARG A 159 -16.64 0.72 3.73
N ILE A 160 -16.08 -0.29 4.39
CA ILE A 160 -14.95 -0.13 5.30
C ILE A 160 -13.82 -1.00 4.75
N GLY A 161 -12.70 -0.38 4.40
CA GLY A 161 -11.46 -1.06 4.06
C GLY A 161 -10.65 -1.26 5.34
N HIS A 162 -10.16 -2.47 5.60
CA HIS A 162 -9.36 -2.76 6.78
C HIS A 162 -8.03 -3.39 6.39
N TYR A 163 -6.96 -2.70 6.70
CA TYR A 163 -5.60 -3.19 6.56
C TYR A 163 -5.10 -3.57 7.95
N THR A 164 -4.91 -4.86 8.19
CA THR A 164 -4.29 -5.36 9.42
C THR A 164 -2.89 -5.84 9.15
N GLN A 165 -2.08 -5.87 10.21
CA GLN A 165 -0.80 -6.57 10.22
C GLN A 165 -0.94 -8.02 9.73
N HIS A 166 -1.95 -8.74 10.24
CA HIS A 166 -2.20 -10.14 9.87
C HIS A 166 -2.68 -10.32 8.42
N PHE A 167 -3.25 -9.31 7.78
CA PHE A 167 -3.78 -9.45 6.43
C PHE A 167 -2.68 -9.79 5.42
N VAL A 168 -1.49 -9.21 5.56
CA VAL A 168 -0.33 -9.53 4.70
C VAL A 168 0.18 -10.96 4.95
N ASP A 169 0.11 -11.43 6.20
CA ASP A 169 0.51 -12.77 6.59
C ASP A 169 -0.51 -13.82 6.11
N GLU A 170 -1.81 -13.53 6.21
CA GLU A 170 -2.89 -14.38 5.69
C GLU A 170 -2.73 -14.59 4.19
N LEU A 171 -2.31 -13.56 3.45
CA LEU A 171 -2.01 -13.65 2.02
C LEU A 171 -0.79 -14.54 1.70
N SER A 172 0.08 -14.83 2.67
CA SER A 172 1.30 -15.60 2.42
C SER A 172 1.05 -17.07 2.09
N ASP A 173 -0.10 -17.63 2.49
CA ASP A 173 -0.49 -19.02 2.23
C ASP A 173 -1.56 -19.15 1.14
N VAL A 174 -1.91 -18.05 0.45
CA VAL A 174 -3.00 -18.04 -0.52
C VAL A 174 -2.55 -18.59 -1.88
N ASP A 175 -3.11 -19.76 -2.23
CA ASP A 175 -3.01 -20.40 -3.55
C ASP A 175 -4.08 -19.90 -4.53
N ALA A 176 -4.21 -18.59 -4.63
CA ALA A 176 -5.06 -17.90 -5.60
C ALA A 176 -4.33 -16.68 -6.14
N SER A 177 -4.68 -16.24 -7.35
CA SER A 177 -4.10 -15.03 -7.92
C SER A 177 -4.77 -13.78 -7.37
N GLY A 178 -4.05 -12.65 -7.32
CA GLY A 178 -4.66 -11.38 -6.95
C GLY A 178 -5.81 -10.98 -7.87
N LEU A 179 -5.68 -11.28 -9.17
CA LEU A 179 -6.72 -11.05 -10.15
C LEU A 179 -8.00 -11.85 -9.87
N SER A 180 -7.86 -13.15 -9.57
CA SER A 180 -9.02 -14.00 -9.25
C SER A 180 -9.70 -13.54 -7.97
N MET A 181 -8.95 -13.23 -6.91
CA MET A 181 -9.52 -12.74 -5.66
C MET A 181 -10.29 -11.42 -5.85
N LEU A 182 -9.72 -10.48 -6.60
CA LEU A 182 -10.37 -9.20 -6.88
C LEU A 182 -11.68 -9.39 -7.66
N MET A 183 -11.68 -10.25 -8.69
CA MET A 183 -12.86 -10.54 -9.50
C MET A 183 -13.94 -11.31 -8.72
N GLU A 184 -13.55 -12.24 -7.86
CA GLU A 184 -14.47 -13.00 -7.00
C GLU A 184 -15.14 -12.11 -5.94
N GLY A 185 -14.36 -11.24 -5.30
CA GLY A 185 -14.87 -10.28 -4.32
C GLY A 185 -15.74 -9.18 -4.93
N ASN A 186 -15.66 -8.96 -6.25
CA ASN A 186 -16.34 -7.86 -6.94
C ASN A 186 -17.01 -8.32 -8.25
N PRO A 187 -18.12 -9.07 -8.14
CA PRO A 187 -18.84 -9.59 -9.31
C PRO A 187 -19.24 -8.47 -10.28
N GLY A 188 -18.92 -8.64 -11.56
CA GLY A 188 -19.22 -7.65 -12.61
C GLY A 188 -18.02 -6.82 -13.05
N THR A 189 -16.89 -6.89 -12.33
CA THR A 189 -15.62 -6.30 -12.77
C THR A 189 -15.10 -7.00 -14.02
N LYS A 190 -14.73 -6.24 -15.05
CA LYS A 190 -14.06 -6.79 -16.24
C LYS A 190 -12.61 -7.08 -15.93
N GLU A 191 -12.10 -8.20 -16.43
CA GLU A 191 -10.71 -8.62 -16.20
C GLU A 191 -9.69 -7.55 -16.62
N GLY A 192 -9.93 -6.84 -17.74
CA GLY A 192 -9.06 -5.75 -18.19
C GLY A 192 -8.96 -4.60 -17.20
N ASP A 193 -10.06 -4.23 -16.55
CA ASP A 193 -10.10 -3.16 -15.56
C ASP A 193 -9.42 -3.60 -14.26
N ALA A 194 -9.64 -4.84 -13.83
CA ALA A 194 -8.94 -5.43 -12.68
C ALA A 194 -7.42 -5.51 -12.89
N ARG A 195 -6.97 -5.91 -14.09
CA ARG A 195 -5.54 -5.91 -14.45
C ARG A 195 -4.94 -4.50 -14.46
N LYS A 196 -5.71 -3.52 -14.94
CA LYS A 196 -5.29 -2.10 -14.93
C LYS A 196 -5.17 -1.58 -13.49
N TRP A 197 -6.12 -1.93 -12.62
CA TRP A 197 -6.09 -1.62 -11.20
C TRP A 197 -4.88 -2.23 -10.50
N LEU A 198 -4.67 -3.54 -10.61
CA LEU A 198 -3.48 -4.18 -10.03
C LEU A 198 -2.18 -3.58 -10.60
N GLY A 199 -2.19 -3.18 -11.88
CA GLY A 199 -1.09 -2.46 -12.51
C GLY A 199 -0.74 -1.13 -11.85
N SER A 200 -1.69 -0.37 -11.29
CA SER A 200 -1.41 0.89 -10.59
C SER A 200 -0.72 0.67 -9.24
N PHE A 201 -0.79 -0.54 -8.67
CA PHE A 201 -0.04 -0.95 -7.48
C PHE A 201 1.28 -1.66 -7.82
N GLU A 202 1.76 -1.50 -9.06
CA GLU A 202 2.94 -2.18 -9.62
C GLU A 202 2.81 -3.72 -9.68
N LEU A 203 1.59 -4.26 -9.64
CA LEU A 203 1.30 -5.70 -9.70
C LEU A 203 0.87 -6.10 -11.11
N SER A 204 1.65 -5.72 -12.11
CA SER A 204 1.32 -5.94 -13.53
C SER A 204 1.77 -7.31 -14.07
N GLY A 205 1.16 -7.71 -15.20
CA GLY A 205 1.57 -8.91 -15.95
C GLY A 205 1.45 -10.21 -15.12
N PRO A 206 2.51 -11.04 -15.04
CA PRO A 206 2.48 -12.29 -14.28
C PRO A 206 2.21 -12.11 -12.78
N LEU A 207 2.50 -10.93 -12.21
CA LEU A 207 2.28 -10.66 -10.79
C LEU A 207 0.79 -10.68 -10.41
N ALA A 208 -0.09 -10.25 -11.33
CA ALA A 208 -1.53 -10.27 -11.12
C ALA A 208 -2.13 -11.68 -11.19
N THR A 209 -1.56 -12.56 -12.01
CA THR A 209 -2.15 -13.86 -12.37
C THR A 209 -1.51 -15.06 -11.68
N ARG A 210 -0.35 -14.89 -11.04
CA ARG A 210 0.30 -15.96 -10.26
C ARG A 210 -0.27 -16.03 -8.85
N PRO A 211 -0.16 -17.18 -8.16
CA PRO A 211 -0.59 -17.30 -6.77
C PRO A 211 0.11 -16.30 -5.85
N ILE A 212 -0.63 -15.74 -4.89
CA ILE A 212 -0.14 -14.68 -3.98
C ILE A 212 1.00 -15.17 -3.09
N TYR A 213 1.01 -16.45 -2.69
CA TYR A 213 2.12 -17.02 -1.90
C TYR A 213 3.49 -16.87 -2.59
N THR A 214 3.53 -16.72 -3.92
CA THR A 214 4.78 -16.54 -4.69
C THR A 214 5.30 -15.09 -4.72
N LEU A 215 4.53 -14.14 -4.19
CA LEU A 215 4.90 -12.73 -4.12
C LEU A 215 5.92 -12.50 -2.99
N SER A 216 6.79 -11.50 -3.16
CA SER A 216 7.64 -11.03 -2.06
C SER A 216 6.78 -10.34 -0.98
N GLY A 217 7.32 -10.13 0.23
CA GLY A 217 6.61 -9.44 1.31
C GLY A 217 6.06 -8.07 0.90
N GLY A 218 6.88 -7.23 0.26
CA GLY A 218 6.44 -5.93 -0.25
C GLY A 218 5.38 -6.02 -1.37
N GLN A 219 5.47 -7.04 -2.25
CA GLN A 219 4.44 -7.29 -3.25
C GLN A 219 3.12 -7.74 -2.61
N ARG A 220 3.17 -8.53 -1.52
CA ARG A 220 1.98 -8.90 -0.75
C ARG A 220 1.36 -7.70 -0.04
N ALA A 221 2.16 -6.81 0.53
CA ALA A 221 1.66 -5.56 1.13
C ALA A 221 0.91 -4.70 0.11
N ARG A 222 1.48 -4.52 -1.10
CA ARG A 222 0.80 -3.81 -2.19
C ARG A 222 -0.45 -4.55 -2.68
N MET A 223 -0.42 -5.88 -2.71
CA MET A 223 -1.59 -6.69 -3.07
C MET A 223 -2.72 -6.50 -2.05
N ALA A 224 -2.39 -6.53 -0.76
CA ALA A 224 -3.31 -6.25 0.33
C ALA A 224 -3.97 -4.87 0.17
N MET A 225 -3.16 -3.82 -0.07
CA MET A 225 -3.70 -2.48 -0.33
C MET A 225 -4.60 -2.45 -1.56
N ALA A 226 -4.17 -3.05 -2.67
CA ALA A 226 -4.93 -3.07 -3.91
C ALA A 226 -6.30 -3.75 -3.74
N LEU A 227 -6.35 -4.88 -3.03
CA LEU A 227 -7.59 -5.62 -2.75
C LEU A 227 -8.52 -4.83 -1.84
N MET A 228 -7.98 -4.22 -0.78
CA MET A 228 -8.76 -3.41 0.16
C MET A 228 -9.39 -2.19 -0.51
N LEU A 229 -8.58 -1.44 -1.27
CA LEU A 229 -8.98 -0.17 -1.88
C LEU A 229 -9.93 -0.34 -3.07
N PHE A 230 -9.96 -1.51 -3.71
CA PHE A 230 -10.79 -1.75 -4.89
C PHE A 230 -12.29 -1.50 -4.64
N THR A 231 -12.75 -1.63 -3.40
CA THR A 231 -14.15 -1.40 -3.03
C THR A 231 -14.51 0.08 -2.89
N ASN A 232 -13.60 1.01 -3.15
CA ASN A 232 -13.77 2.45 -2.88
C ASN A 232 -14.34 2.68 -1.47
N PRO A 233 -13.63 2.25 -0.42
CA PRO A 233 -14.12 2.36 0.95
C PRO A 233 -14.39 3.83 1.31
N HIS A 234 -15.29 4.06 2.27
CA HIS A 234 -15.52 5.39 2.86
C HIS A 234 -14.75 5.56 4.17
N ILE A 235 -14.46 4.45 4.87
CA ILE A 235 -13.59 4.42 6.04
C ILE A 235 -12.41 3.50 5.73
N LEU A 236 -11.20 4.00 5.92
CA LEU A 236 -9.96 3.23 5.92
C LEU A 236 -9.52 2.97 7.35
N LEU A 237 -9.50 1.71 7.75
CA LEU A 237 -8.97 1.26 9.03
C LEU A 237 -7.55 0.75 8.80
N LEU A 238 -6.57 1.45 9.35
CA LEU A 238 -5.14 1.18 9.14
C LEU A 238 -4.53 0.73 10.47
N ASP A 239 -4.35 -0.58 10.65
CA ASP A 239 -3.77 -1.18 11.87
C ASP A 239 -2.33 -1.63 11.61
N GLU A 240 -1.38 -0.94 12.23
CA GLU A 240 0.06 -1.24 12.19
C GLU A 240 0.65 -1.33 10.76
N VAL A 241 0.17 -0.46 9.87
CA VAL A 241 0.43 -0.52 8.42
C VAL A 241 1.89 -0.22 8.05
N THR A 242 2.61 0.55 8.87
CA THR A 242 3.99 0.95 8.60
C THR A 242 4.99 -0.20 8.77
N ASN A 243 4.65 -1.24 9.55
CA ASN A 243 5.57 -2.35 9.86
C ASN A 243 5.97 -3.20 8.65
N HIS A 244 5.18 -3.16 7.57
CA HIS A 244 5.39 -3.98 6.37
C HIS A 244 5.73 -3.15 5.13
N LEU A 245 5.98 -1.85 5.30
CA LEU A 245 6.28 -0.91 4.23
C LEU A 245 7.71 -0.38 4.37
N ASP A 246 8.38 -0.18 3.24
CA ASP A 246 9.63 0.58 3.23
C ASP A 246 9.35 2.08 3.45
N MET A 247 10.39 2.86 3.76
CA MET A 247 10.24 4.28 4.07
C MET A 247 9.58 5.07 2.93
N TYR A 248 9.93 4.79 1.67
CA TYR A 248 9.34 5.48 0.51
C TYR A 248 7.86 5.17 0.36
N ALA A 249 7.46 3.91 0.59
CA ALA A 249 6.08 3.50 0.58
C ALA A 249 5.28 4.13 1.73
N VAL A 250 5.88 4.27 2.92
CA VAL A 250 5.24 5.01 4.03
C VAL A 250 5.01 6.47 3.65
N GLN A 251 5.99 7.14 3.05
CA GLN A 251 5.82 8.54 2.61
C GLN A 251 4.75 8.69 1.53
N GLY A 252 4.71 7.78 0.56
CA GLY A 252 3.66 7.75 -0.46
C GLY A 252 2.27 7.52 0.16
N LEU A 253 2.16 6.65 1.17
CA LEU A 253 0.91 6.40 1.88
C LEU A 253 0.45 7.63 2.67
N ILE A 254 1.36 8.34 3.34
CA ILE A 254 1.05 9.60 4.03
C ILE A 254 0.49 10.63 3.05
N ALA A 255 1.15 10.82 1.90
CA ALA A 255 0.68 11.74 0.87
C ALA A 255 -0.72 11.36 0.36
N ALA A 256 -0.94 10.07 0.10
CA ALA A 256 -2.22 9.56 -0.38
C ALA A 256 -3.36 9.71 0.64
N ILE A 257 -3.07 9.49 1.93
CA ILE A 257 -4.03 9.70 3.02
C ILE A 257 -4.42 11.18 3.10
N ASN A 258 -3.45 12.09 3.02
CA ASN A 258 -3.71 13.53 3.11
C ASN A 258 -4.54 14.09 1.94
N GLU A 259 -4.59 13.38 0.80
CA GLU A 259 -5.44 13.71 -0.35
C GLU A 259 -6.78 12.94 -0.35
N TYR A 260 -6.98 12.00 0.56
CA TYR A 260 -8.18 11.17 0.61
C TYR A 260 -9.33 11.92 1.27
N GLU A 261 -10.48 11.99 0.59
CA GLU A 261 -11.68 12.71 1.08
C GLU A 261 -12.55 11.83 2.01
N GLY A 262 -12.21 10.55 2.14
CA GLY A 262 -12.87 9.65 3.07
C GLY A 262 -12.31 9.74 4.48
N THR A 263 -12.87 8.93 5.37
CA THR A 263 -12.44 8.85 6.76
C THR A 263 -11.28 7.88 6.90
N VAL A 264 -10.30 8.22 7.73
CA VAL A 264 -9.18 7.32 8.08
C VAL A 264 -9.15 7.12 9.60
N ILE A 265 -9.07 5.87 10.04
CA ILE A 265 -8.85 5.51 11.44
C ILE A 265 -7.56 4.72 11.54
N ILE A 266 -6.60 5.27 12.27
CA ILE A 266 -5.25 4.76 12.38
C ILE A 266 -5.07 4.14 13.76
N VAL A 267 -4.67 2.87 13.79
CA VAL A 267 -4.17 2.20 14.99
C VAL A 267 -2.67 2.00 14.75
N SER A 268 -1.86 2.85 15.36
CA SER A 268 -0.40 2.80 15.17
C SER A 268 0.33 3.33 16.38
N HIS A 269 1.48 2.73 16.68
CA HIS A 269 2.47 3.27 17.62
C HIS A 269 3.51 4.20 16.93
N ASP A 270 3.47 4.33 15.60
CA ASP A 270 4.36 5.21 14.85
C ASP A 270 3.91 6.68 14.97
N ARG A 271 4.63 7.42 15.82
CA ARG A 271 4.35 8.83 16.11
C ARG A 271 4.50 9.73 14.89
N HIS A 272 5.45 9.43 14.02
CA HIS A 272 5.68 10.26 12.83
C HIS A 272 4.52 10.08 11.86
N PHE A 273 4.12 8.84 11.61
CA PHE A 273 2.98 8.52 10.76
C PHE A 273 1.69 9.17 11.27
N VAL A 274 1.37 8.98 12.55
CA VAL A 274 0.15 9.54 13.15
C VAL A 274 0.15 11.07 13.08
N ARG A 275 1.26 11.73 13.45
CA ARG A 275 1.35 13.21 13.41
C ARG A 275 1.16 13.78 12.00
N GLN A 276 1.53 13.04 10.96
CA GLN A 276 1.43 13.52 9.58
C GLN A 276 0.07 13.26 8.93
N THR A 277 -0.78 12.43 9.55
CA THR A 277 -1.99 11.91 8.90
C THR A 277 -3.26 12.07 9.71
N ALA A 278 -3.19 12.12 11.05
CA ALA A 278 -4.34 12.24 11.93
C ALA A 278 -4.53 13.66 12.44
N ASP A 279 -5.77 14.12 12.44
CA ASP A 279 -6.19 15.40 13.01
C ASP A 279 -6.58 15.24 14.49
N ASP A 280 -7.38 14.20 14.78
CA ASP A 280 -7.86 13.90 16.12
C ASP A 280 -7.17 12.66 16.68
N CYS A 281 -6.65 12.74 17.91
CA CYS A 281 -6.06 11.59 18.60
C CYS A 281 -6.90 11.21 19.81
N TYR A 282 -7.35 9.95 19.87
CA TYR A 282 -8.04 9.40 21.03
C TYR A 282 -7.15 8.40 21.75
N SER A 283 -7.09 8.51 23.07
CA SER A 283 -6.48 7.49 23.93
C SER A 283 -7.53 6.53 24.47
N LEU A 284 -7.23 5.23 24.42
CA LEU A 284 -8.01 4.18 25.05
C LEU A 284 -7.24 3.62 26.25
N GLN A 285 -7.72 3.94 27.46
CA GLN A 285 -7.10 3.52 28.72
C GLN A 285 -8.17 3.07 29.72
N GLY A 286 -7.95 1.92 30.36
CA GLY A 286 -8.89 1.39 31.37
C GLY A 286 -10.33 1.20 30.85
N GLY A 287 -10.48 0.95 29.55
CA GLY A 287 -11.77 0.83 28.86
C GLY A 287 -12.47 2.15 28.53
N LYS A 288 -11.89 3.29 28.87
CA LYS A 288 -12.43 4.61 28.54
C LYS A 288 -11.70 5.21 27.35
N LEU A 289 -12.48 5.87 26.50
CA LEU A 289 -11.96 6.63 25.36
C LEU A 289 -11.94 8.12 25.72
N ALA A 290 -10.80 8.78 25.51
CA ALA A 290 -10.64 10.21 25.74
C ALA A 290 -9.95 10.86 24.54
N LEU A 291 -10.45 12.02 24.08
CA LEU A 291 -9.78 12.86 23.09
C LEU A 291 -8.56 13.52 23.74
N LEU A 292 -7.46 13.58 23.00
CA LEU A 292 -6.21 14.23 23.39
C LEU A 292 -6.14 15.60 22.72
N GLU A 293 -5.97 16.65 23.50
CA GLU A 293 -5.94 18.04 23.01
C GLU A 293 -4.60 18.37 22.36
N GLU A 294 -3.48 17.80 22.84
CA GLU A 294 -2.15 17.99 22.24
C GLU A 294 -1.74 16.81 21.33
N GLY A 295 -2.73 16.01 20.89
CA GLY A 295 -2.52 14.93 19.94
C GLY A 295 -1.63 13.81 20.48
N VAL A 296 -0.72 13.31 19.63
CA VAL A 296 0.17 12.19 19.98
C VAL A 296 1.17 12.55 21.08
N ASP A 297 1.58 13.82 21.18
CA ASP A 297 2.59 14.23 22.16
C ASP A 297 2.08 14.12 23.59
N GLU A 298 0.82 14.53 23.84
CA GLU A 298 0.14 14.34 25.12
C GLU A 298 0.15 12.88 25.56
N TYR A 299 -0.14 11.97 24.62
CA TYR A 299 -0.13 10.53 24.90
C TYR A 299 1.25 10.03 25.31
N VAL A 300 2.29 10.49 24.61
CA VAL A 300 3.68 10.12 24.90
C VAL A 300 4.11 10.58 26.28
N ASP A 301 3.78 11.82 26.62
CA ASP A 301 4.11 12.40 27.93
C ASP A 301 3.34 11.70 29.04
N SER A 302 2.09 11.29 28.78
CA SER A 302 1.31 10.49 29.73
C SER A 302 1.96 9.14 30.04
N ILE A 303 2.58 8.48 29.05
CA ILE A 303 3.29 7.20 29.27
C ILE A 303 4.63 7.41 29.96
N ALA A 304 5.36 8.48 29.61
CA ALA A 304 6.67 8.76 30.19
C ALA A 304 6.63 9.04 31.70
N ASN A 305 5.46 9.45 32.21
CA ASN A 305 5.21 9.74 33.61
C ASN A 305 4.63 8.55 34.43
N ILE A 306 4.47 7.37 33.82
CA ILE A 306 4.02 6.12 34.48
C ILE A 306 5.22 5.24 34.83
#